data_AF-A0A239MAN1-F1
#
_entry.id   AF-A0A239MAN1-F1
#
_cell.length_a   1.000
_cell.length_b   1.000
_cell.length_c   1.000
_cell.angle_alpha   90.00
_cell.angle_beta   90.00
_cell.angle_gamma   90.00
#
_symmetry.space_group_name_H-M   'P 1'
#
loop_
_entity.id
_entity.type
_entity.pdbx_description
1 polymer ?
#
loop_
_entity_poly.entity_id
_entity_poly.type
_entity_poly.pdbx_seq_one_letter_code
_entity_poly.pdbx_strand_id
1 'polypeptide(L)'
;MKRVFGILALGLMIVADLSAQDHSIGINVLTPNPNAALHISSNNSNQGVLLPGLSTAQRISLSLDSEDTGLLVFDTDLKSFFYWNGTVWEGIRDGVNDEDADPANEIQDLNLSGNDLTITGNGAATTIDLSAYLDDTDTKLTETEVDAFVANNGYLTTEADGSTTNEIQDLNLSGNDLTITGNGAATTIDLSA
;
A
#
# COMPACT_ATOMS: atom_id res chain seq x y z
N MET A 1 14.21 -87.64 65.00
CA MET A 1 15.02 -86.41 64.86
C MET A 1 15.26 -86.18 63.37
N LYS A 2 14.32 -85.49 62.68
CA LYS A 2 14.45 -84.12 62.18
C LYS A 2 15.76 -83.87 61.41
N ARG A 3 15.70 -83.93 60.08
CA ARG A 3 16.54 -83.10 59.20
C ARG A 3 15.60 -82.37 58.25
N VAL A 4 15.60 -81.05 58.38
CA VAL A 4 14.69 -80.10 57.73
C VAL A 4 15.14 -79.91 56.29
N PHE A 5 14.18 -79.97 55.35
CA PHE A 5 14.38 -79.69 53.94
C PHE A 5 14.67 -78.20 53.73
N GLY A 6 15.83 -77.86 53.16
CA GLY A 6 16.11 -76.53 52.63
C GLY A 6 15.41 -76.36 51.29
N ILE A 7 14.35 -75.55 51.25
CA ILE A 7 13.74 -75.13 49.99
C ILE A 7 14.56 -73.94 49.47
N LEU A 8 15.22 -74.18 48.35
CA LEU A 8 15.98 -73.24 47.55
C LEU A 8 15.00 -72.21 46.96
N ALA A 9 15.03 -70.97 47.46
CA ALA A 9 14.27 -69.87 46.88
C ALA A 9 14.94 -69.46 45.55
N LEU A 10 14.39 -69.94 44.44
CA LEU A 10 14.78 -69.53 43.09
C LEU A 10 14.22 -68.13 42.84
N GLY A 11 15.07 -67.12 43.01
CA GLY A 11 14.74 -65.73 42.68
C GLY A 11 14.53 -65.60 41.17
N LEU A 12 13.28 -65.44 40.75
CA LEU A 12 12.93 -65.07 39.39
C LEU A 12 13.30 -63.59 39.20
N MET A 13 14.53 -63.36 38.74
CA MET A 13 14.97 -62.03 38.29
C MET A 13 14.29 -61.78 36.94
N ILE A 14 13.17 -61.08 36.95
CA ILE A 14 12.55 -60.54 35.74
C ILE A 14 13.56 -59.55 35.18
N VAL A 15 14.26 -59.94 34.12
CA VAL A 15 14.96 -58.99 33.25
C VAL A 15 13.84 -58.23 32.55
N ALA A 16 13.49 -57.05 33.07
CA ALA A 16 12.77 -56.11 32.25
C ALA A 16 13.72 -55.78 31.10
N ASP A 17 13.37 -56.15 29.88
CA ASP A 17 13.99 -55.58 28.70
C ASP A 17 13.76 -54.07 28.78
N LEU A 18 14.75 -53.37 29.34
CA LEU A 18 14.76 -51.92 29.36
C LEU A 18 15.18 -51.52 27.95
N SER A 19 14.23 -51.55 27.00
CA SER A 19 14.41 -50.89 25.72
C SER A 19 14.47 -49.39 26.01
N ALA A 20 15.68 -48.89 26.26
CA ALA A 20 15.93 -47.47 26.29
C ALA A 20 15.65 -46.90 24.90
N GLN A 21 14.64 -46.02 24.85
CA GLN A 21 14.47 -44.92 23.88
C GLN A 21 14.27 -45.32 22.41
N ASP A 22 13.02 -45.63 22.07
CA ASP A 22 12.60 -45.68 20.68
C ASP A 22 12.09 -44.31 20.23
N HIS A 23 12.99 -43.57 19.57
CA HIS A 23 12.77 -42.59 18.50
C HIS A 23 12.43 -41.10 18.76
N SER A 24 12.08 -40.63 19.97
CA SER A 24 11.78 -39.19 20.17
C SER A 24 12.62 -38.53 21.27
N ILE A 25 13.41 -37.51 20.91
CA ILE A 25 14.13 -36.65 21.86
C ILE A 25 13.20 -35.54 22.35
N GLY A 26 12.95 -35.47 23.65
CA GLY A 26 12.23 -34.37 24.29
C GLY A 26 13.17 -33.42 25.01
N ILE A 27 13.02 -32.12 24.78
CA ILE A 27 13.67 -31.08 25.58
C ILE A 27 12.58 -30.25 26.24
N ASN A 28 12.57 -30.23 27.57
CA ASN A 28 11.55 -29.60 28.41
C ASN A 28 10.12 -30.14 28.23
N VAL A 29 9.97 -31.38 27.74
CA VAL A 29 8.68 -32.07 27.57
C VAL A 29 8.72 -33.46 28.22
N LEU A 30 7.73 -33.77 29.07
CA LEU A 30 7.65 -35.05 29.79
C LEU A 30 7.15 -36.22 28.92
N THR A 31 6.42 -35.91 27.85
CA THR A 31 5.88 -36.88 26.90
C THR A 31 6.09 -36.32 25.48
N PRO A 32 7.25 -36.61 24.86
CA PRO A 32 7.53 -36.13 23.50
C PRO A 32 6.46 -36.63 22.51
N ASN A 33 6.23 -35.87 21.44
CA ASN A 33 5.25 -36.27 20.43
C ASN A 33 5.78 -37.53 19.71
N PRO A 34 5.01 -38.62 19.62
CA PRO A 34 5.49 -39.88 19.02
C PRO A 34 5.86 -39.77 17.53
N ASN A 35 5.40 -38.73 16.83
CA ASN A 35 5.75 -38.45 15.44
C ASN A 35 6.98 -37.53 15.29
N ALA A 36 7.52 -36.99 16.38
CA ALA A 36 8.64 -36.05 16.34
C ALA A 36 9.93 -36.74 16.81
N ALA A 37 10.94 -36.77 15.94
CA ALA A 37 12.29 -37.17 16.35
C ALA A 37 12.90 -36.20 17.38
N LEU A 38 12.49 -34.93 17.35
CA LEU A 38 12.86 -33.89 18.31
C LEU A 38 11.65 -33.01 18.65
N HIS A 39 11.25 -32.97 19.92
CA HIS A 39 10.20 -32.10 20.45
C HIS A 39 10.80 -31.17 21.51
N ILE A 40 10.76 -29.86 21.25
CA ILE A 40 11.26 -28.82 22.15
C ILE A 40 10.09 -27.92 22.54
N SER A 41 9.88 -27.71 23.84
CA SER A 41 8.88 -26.77 24.36
C SER A 41 9.53 -25.67 25.20
N SER A 42 9.02 -24.45 25.11
CA SER A 42 9.35 -23.37 26.03
C SER A 42 8.27 -23.26 27.11
N ASN A 43 8.51 -23.85 28.28
CA ASN A 43 7.52 -23.87 29.36
C ASN A 43 7.20 -22.48 29.95
N ASN A 44 8.05 -21.48 29.68
CA ASN A 44 7.86 -20.08 30.09
C ASN A 44 7.76 -19.12 28.89
N SER A 45 7.58 -19.63 27.67
CA SER A 45 7.49 -18.84 26.43
C SER A 45 8.64 -17.84 26.20
N ASN A 46 9.85 -18.17 26.69
CA ASN A 46 11.03 -17.29 26.67
C ASN A 46 12.28 -17.96 26.08
N GLN A 47 12.13 -19.12 25.46
CA GLN A 47 13.21 -19.90 24.87
C GLN A 47 12.88 -20.26 23.43
N GLY A 48 13.89 -20.26 22.57
CA GLY A 48 13.83 -20.73 21.18
C GLY A 48 14.96 -21.70 20.87
N VAL A 49 15.18 -21.99 19.59
CA VAL A 49 16.26 -22.84 19.11
C VAL A 49 17.25 -22.00 18.32
N LEU A 50 18.54 -22.07 18.69
CA LEU A 50 19.62 -21.57 17.86
C LEU A 50 20.11 -22.71 16.96
N LEU A 51 20.02 -22.49 15.66
CA LEU A 51 20.54 -23.40 14.65
C LEU A 51 22.00 -23.05 14.34
N PRO A 52 22.78 -23.97 13.70
CA PRO A 52 24.14 -23.67 13.29
C PRO A 52 24.21 -22.39 12.45
N GLY A 53 24.97 -21.40 12.93
CA GLY A 53 25.20 -20.14 12.25
C GLY A 53 26.44 -20.23 11.36
N LEU A 54 26.29 -19.93 10.08
CA LEU A 54 27.39 -19.91 9.10
C LEU A 54 27.36 -18.59 8.33
N SER A 55 28.52 -18.05 7.96
CA SER A 55 28.58 -16.97 6.96
C SER A 55 28.10 -17.49 5.61
N THR A 56 27.72 -16.60 4.68
CA THR A 56 27.32 -17.00 3.33
C THR A 56 28.43 -17.81 2.66
N ALA A 57 29.69 -17.38 2.81
CA ALA A 57 30.85 -18.09 2.28
C ALA A 57 31.01 -19.49 2.89
N GLN A 58 30.83 -19.62 4.21
CA GLN A 58 30.91 -20.92 4.89
C GLN A 58 29.80 -21.86 4.42
N ARG A 59 28.56 -21.38 4.36
CA ARG A 59 27.39 -22.16 3.91
C ARG A 59 27.56 -22.71 2.49
N ILE A 60 27.98 -21.89 1.52
CA ILE A 60 28.17 -22.34 0.13
C ILE A 60 29.39 -23.23 -0.07
N SER A 61 30.32 -23.26 0.90
CA SER A 61 31.49 -24.13 0.86
C SER A 61 31.22 -25.54 1.40
N LEU A 62 30.05 -25.78 1.99
CA LEU A 62 29.65 -27.10 2.47
C LEU A 62 29.53 -28.07 1.29
N SER A 63 30.21 -29.21 1.39
CA SER A 63 30.07 -30.31 0.43
C SER A 63 28.88 -31.15 0.84
N LEU A 64 27.74 -30.94 0.18
CA LEU A 64 26.47 -31.60 0.46
C LEU A 64 25.99 -32.39 -0.76
N ASP A 65 25.20 -33.43 -0.52
CA ASP A 65 24.55 -34.23 -1.56
C ASP A 65 23.04 -34.41 -1.29
N SER A 66 22.38 -35.34 -2.00
CA SER A 66 20.95 -35.57 -1.86
C SER A 66 20.53 -36.13 -0.49
N GLU A 67 21.43 -36.79 0.24
CA GLU A 67 21.16 -37.34 1.57
C GLU A 67 21.04 -36.23 2.63
N ASP A 68 21.63 -35.06 2.38
CA ASP A 68 21.58 -33.89 3.27
C ASP A 68 20.30 -33.04 3.10
N THR A 69 19.34 -33.48 2.28
CA THR A 69 18.11 -32.73 1.99
C THR A 69 17.35 -32.40 3.28
N GLY A 70 17.04 -31.12 3.48
CA GLY A 70 16.39 -30.60 4.68
C GLY A 70 17.34 -30.07 5.75
N LEU A 71 18.66 -30.13 5.54
CA LEU A 71 19.64 -29.50 6.43
C LEU A 71 19.33 -28.00 6.57
N LEU A 72 19.08 -27.55 7.80
CA LEU A 72 18.69 -26.17 8.12
C LEU A 72 19.83 -25.44 8.85
N VAL A 73 20.19 -24.26 8.34
CA VAL A 73 21.23 -23.39 8.91
C VAL A 73 20.76 -21.94 8.96
N PHE A 74 21.39 -21.14 9.81
CA PHE A 74 21.20 -19.69 9.84
C PHE A 74 22.37 -19.01 9.14
N ASP A 75 22.10 -18.23 8.08
CA ASP A 75 23.11 -17.44 7.39
C ASP A 75 23.36 -16.14 8.15
N THR A 76 24.57 -15.96 8.69
CA THR A 76 24.90 -14.82 9.55
C THR A 76 25.12 -13.54 8.77
N ASP A 77 25.36 -13.59 7.46
CA ASP A 77 25.56 -12.39 6.65
C ASP A 77 24.20 -11.88 6.15
N LEU A 78 23.35 -12.79 5.68
CA LEU A 78 22.01 -12.47 5.16
C LEU A 78 20.92 -12.42 6.23
N LYS A 79 21.23 -12.82 7.48
CA LYS A 79 20.31 -12.84 8.63
C LYS A 79 19.02 -13.63 8.36
N SER A 80 19.13 -14.74 7.62
CA SER A 80 17.99 -15.57 7.23
C SER A 80 18.28 -17.06 7.38
N PHE A 81 17.22 -17.85 7.52
CA PHE A 81 17.31 -19.30 7.53
C PHE A 81 17.38 -19.85 6.12
N PHE A 82 18.28 -20.81 5.91
CA PHE A 82 18.45 -21.53 4.65
C PHE A 82 18.34 -23.03 4.89
N TYR A 83 17.68 -23.72 3.97
CA TYR A 83 17.65 -25.18 3.95
C TYR A 83 18.27 -25.73 2.66
N TRP A 84 18.88 -26.90 2.72
CA TRP A 84 19.37 -27.60 1.55
C TRP A 84 18.23 -28.36 0.86
N ASN A 85 17.93 -28.06 -0.40
CA ASN A 85 16.85 -28.72 -1.14
C ASN A 85 17.27 -30.02 -1.87
N GLY A 86 18.50 -30.49 -1.61
CA GLY A 86 19.12 -31.65 -2.28
C GLY A 86 20.03 -31.27 -3.45
N THR A 87 19.99 -30.04 -3.93
CA THR A 87 20.81 -29.56 -5.06
C THR A 87 21.40 -28.17 -4.85
N VAL A 88 20.65 -27.26 -4.22
CA VAL A 88 21.06 -25.90 -3.91
C VAL A 88 20.52 -25.49 -2.55
N TRP A 89 21.12 -24.45 -1.98
CA TRP A 89 20.58 -23.81 -0.80
C TRP A 89 19.41 -22.91 -1.14
N GLU A 90 18.33 -23.02 -0.38
CA GLU A 90 17.11 -22.24 -0.56
C GLU A 90 16.76 -21.49 0.73
N GLY A 91 16.47 -20.20 0.61
CA GLY A 91 16.10 -19.36 1.74
C GLY A 91 14.63 -19.57 2.10
N ILE A 92 14.30 -19.65 3.38
CA ILE A 92 12.91 -19.67 3.83
C ILE A 92 12.36 -18.24 3.71
N ARG A 93 11.52 -17.99 2.71
CA ARG A 93 10.82 -16.72 2.43
C ARG A 93 9.32 -16.88 2.68
N ASP A 94 8.54 -15.80 2.62
CA ASP A 94 7.12 -15.78 3.03
C ASP A 94 6.18 -16.67 2.17
N GLY A 95 6.70 -17.29 1.11
CA GLY A 95 5.97 -18.25 0.28
C GLY A 95 5.11 -17.59 -0.79
N VAL A 96 4.99 -16.26 -0.80
CA VAL A 96 4.50 -15.52 -1.97
C VAL A 96 5.68 -15.32 -2.91
N ASN A 97 5.67 -16.05 -4.03
CA ASN A 97 6.43 -15.63 -5.20
C ASN A 97 5.67 -14.44 -5.80
N ASP A 98 6.09 -13.23 -5.46
CA ASP A 98 5.63 -11.99 -6.08
C ASP A 98 6.25 -11.76 -7.47
N GLU A 99 7.05 -12.73 -7.95
CA GLU A 99 7.88 -12.64 -9.16
C GLU A 99 8.87 -11.46 -9.12
N ASP A 100 9.05 -10.85 -7.95
CA ASP A 100 9.90 -9.69 -7.75
C ASP A 100 11.03 -10.02 -6.76
N ALA A 101 12.19 -10.32 -7.31
CA ALA A 101 13.37 -10.68 -6.52
C ALA A 101 14.26 -9.47 -6.17
N ASP A 102 13.87 -8.24 -6.54
CA ASP A 102 14.72 -7.06 -6.39
C ASP A 102 14.53 -6.38 -5.02
N PRO A 103 15.50 -6.48 -4.09
CA PRO A 103 15.36 -5.88 -2.76
C PRO A 103 15.49 -4.35 -2.72
N ALA A 104 15.59 -3.69 -3.87
CA ALA A 104 15.60 -2.24 -3.96
C ALA A 104 14.20 -1.65 -4.21
N ASN A 105 13.22 -2.50 -4.51
CA ASN A 105 11.92 -2.10 -5.00
C ASN A 105 10.77 -2.60 -4.09
N GLU A 106 10.97 -2.89 -2.81
CA GLU A 106 9.81 -3.19 -1.94
C GLU A 106 9.11 -1.93 -1.40
N ILE A 107 9.70 -0.74 -1.58
CA ILE A 107 9.13 0.55 -1.15
C ILE A 107 9.17 1.55 -2.32
N GLN A 108 8.20 1.46 -3.23
CA GLN A 108 7.93 2.50 -4.24
C GLN A 108 7.18 3.68 -3.63
N ASP A 109 7.49 4.87 -4.14
CA ASP A 109 6.64 6.05 -4.04
C ASP A 109 6.33 6.57 -5.45
N LEU A 110 5.36 7.47 -5.55
CA LEU A 110 5.05 8.20 -6.76
C LEU A 110 5.94 9.45 -6.85
N ASN A 111 6.61 9.61 -7.98
CA ASN A 111 7.43 10.79 -8.26
C ASN A 111 6.89 11.53 -9.50
N LEU A 112 6.58 12.82 -9.32
CA LEU A 112 6.11 13.71 -10.38
C LEU A 112 7.20 14.73 -10.72
N SER A 113 7.63 14.75 -11.99
CA SER A 113 8.59 15.74 -12.49
C SER A 113 8.03 16.43 -13.74
N GLY A 114 7.76 17.74 -13.64
CA GLY A 114 6.98 18.43 -14.66
C GLY A 114 5.59 17.81 -14.79
N ASN A 115 5.34 17.13 -15.90
CA ASN A 115 4.08 16.45 -16.23
C ASN A 115 4.21 14.92 -16.17
N ASP A 116 5.41 14.41 -15.90
CA ASP A 116 5.71 12.98 -15.99
C ASP A 116 5.61 12.34 -14.59
N LEU A 117 4.64 11.44 -14.44
CA LEU A 117 4.46 10.62 -13.26
C LEU A 117 5.22 9.30 -13.43
N THR A 118 6.05 8.98 -12.45
CA THR A 118 6.90 7.79 -12.38
C THR A 118 6.75 7.11 -11.02
N ILE A 119 7.15 5.84 -10.91
CA ILE A 119 7.36 5.18 -9.62
C ILE A 119 8.84 5.17 -9.28
N THR A 120 9.20 5.44 -8.02
CA THR A 120 10.58 5.39 -7.56
C THR A 120 11.09 3.95 -7.49
N GLY A 121 12.41 3.73 -7.59
CA GLY A 121 12.98 2.39 -7.40
C GLY A 121 12.66 1.37 -8.52
N ASN A 122 12.01 1.78 -9.61
CA ASN A 122 11.76 0.90 -10.77
C ASN A 122 12.16 1.59 -12.08
N GLY A 123 13.36 1.29 -12.58
CA GLY A 123 13.87 1.85 -13.83
C GLY A 123 13.22 1.31 -15.11
N ALA A 124 12.43 0.26 -15.02
CA ALA A 124 11.66 -0.31 -16.14
C ALA A 124 10.22 0.22 -16.21
N ALA A 125 9.78 0.96 -15.19
CA ALA A 125 8.44 1.54 -15.16
C ALA A 125 8.25 2.51 -16.33
N THR A 126 7.11 2.38 -17.01
CA THR A 126 6.74 3.33 -18.07
C THR A 126 6.34 4.66 -17.44
N THR A 127 6.93 5.75 -17.89
CA THR A 127 6.52 7.09 -17.52
C THR A 127 5.09 7.37 -17.98
N ILE A 128 4.26 7.89 -17.09
CA ILE A 128 2.90 8.31 -17.38
C ILE A 128 2.93 9.83 -17.63
N ASP A 129 2.77 10.23 -18.89
CA ASP A 129 2.67 11.65 -19.25
C ASP A 129 1.27 12.20 -18.93
N LEU A 130 1.20 13.19 -18.04
CA LEU A 130 -0.02 13.86 -17.61
C LEU A 130 -0.29 15.17 -18.37
N SER A 131 0.50 15.51 -19.39
CA SER A 131 0.35 16.74 -20.19
C SER A 131 -1.04 16.92 -20.77
N ALA A 132 -1.66 15.83 -21.24
CA ALA A 132 -3.03 15.83 -21.77
C ALA A 132 -4.12 16.16 -20.74
N TYR A 133 -3.80 16.13 -19.44
CA TYR A 133 -4.72 16.46 -18.34
C TYR A 133 -4.36 17.76 -17.63
N LEU A 134 -3.29 18.42 -18.07
CA LEU A 134 -2.78 19.68 -17.52
C LEU A 134 -2.93 20.85 -18.50
N ASP A 135 -3.50 20.60 -19.68
CA ASP A 135 -3.97 21.70 -20.51
C ASP A 135 -5.18 22.35 -19.84
N ASP A 136 -5.21 23.69 -19.83
CA ASP A 136 -6.31 24.48 -19.30
C ASP A 136 -7.35 24.78 -20.39
N THR A 137 -7.47 23.86 -21.36
CA THR A 137 -8.42 24.03 -22.48
C THR A 137 -9.86 23.76 -22.07
N ASP A 138 -10.09 23.31 -20.84
CA ASP A 138 -11.40 23.15 -20.20
C ASP A 138 -11.97 24.47 -19.65
N THR A 139 -11.96 25.51 -20.49
CA THR A 139 -12.61 26.81 -20.33
C THR A 139 -12.02 27.76 -19.28
N LYS A 140 -10.92 28.42 -19.65
CA LYS A 140 -10.60 29.76 -19.11
C LYS A 140 -10.92 30.82 -20.15
N LEU A 141 -12.08 31.44 -19.99
CA LEU A 141 -12.36 32.69 -20.70
C LEU A 141 -11.44 33.78 -20.11
N THR A 142 -10.72 34.49 -20.97
CA THR A 142 -10.06 35.73 -20.58
C THR A 142 -11.09 36.78 -20.14
N GLU A 143 -10.68 37.76 -19.32
CA GLU A 143 -11.59 38.84 -18.88
C GLU A 143 -12.28 39.52 -20.07
N THR A 144 -11.57 39.71 -21.19
CA THR A 144 -12.13 40.27 -22.42
C THR A 144 -13.16 39.37 -23.08
N GLU A 145 -12.95 38.05 -23.07
CA GLU A 145 -13.95 37.09 -23.58
C GLU A 145 -15.17 37.05 -22.67
N VAL A 146 -14.98 37.09 -21.34
CA VAL A 146 -16.08 37.23 -20.36
C VAL A 146 -16.89 38.50 -20.62
N ASP A 147 -16.23 39.64 -20.82
CA ASP A 147 -16.87 40.91 -21.17
C ASP A 147 -17.65 40.83 -22.49
N ALA A 148 -17.12 40.14 -23.49
CA ALA A 148 -17.80 39.94 -24.77
C ALA A 148 -19.07 39.08 -24.65
N PHE A 149 -19.09 38.11 -23.72
CA PHE A 149 -20.29 37.31 -23.43
C PHE A 149 -21.36 38.12 -22.68
N VAL A 150 -20.96 39.04 -21.81
CA VAL A 150 -21.91 39.91 -21.08
C VAL A 150 -22.42 41.05 -21.98
N ALA A 151 -21.58 41.59 -22.85
CA ALA A 151 -21.90 42.72 -23.72
C ALA A 151 -22.94 42.39 -24.83
N ASN A 152 -23.17 41.11 -25.16
CA ASN A 152 -24.18 40.71 -26.15
C ASN A 152 -25.57 40.40 -25.55
N ASN A 153 -25.71 40.35 -24.22
CA ASN A 153 -26.97 39.99 -23.53
C ASN A 153 -28.05 41.10 -23.57
N GLY A 154 -28.13 41.86 -24.66
CA GLY A 154 -29.20 42.82 -24.90
C GLY A 154 -29.08 44.13 -24.13
N TYR A 155 -27.93 44.42 -23.51
CA TYR A 155 -27.67 45.73 -22.92
C TYR A 155 -27.29 46.75 -24.01
N LEU A 156 -27.79 47.98 -23.88
CA LEU A 156 -27.31 49.10 -24.68
C LEU A 156 -25.84 49.38 -24.28
N THR A 157 -24.90 49.12 -25.18
CA THR A 157 -23.48 49.46 -24.95
C THR A 157 -23.15 50.90 -25.35
N THR A 158 -24.09 51.59 -26.01
CA THR A 158 -23.96 52.99 -26.42
C THR A 158 -25.36 53.59 -26.52
N GLU A 159 -25.60 54.70 -25.84
CA GLU A 159 -26.84 55.48 -25.94
C GLU A 159 -27.05 55.97 -27.38
N ALA A 160 -28.25 55.79 -27.94
CA ALA A 160 -28.54 56.12 -29.33
C ALA A 160 -28.58 57.63 -29.63
N ASP A 161 -28.86 58.45 -28.62
CA ASP A 161 -28.92 59.92 -28.71
C ASP A 161 -27.86 60.64 -27.85
N GLY A 162 -27.08 59.89 -27.07
CA GLY A 162 -25.95 60.38 -26.27
C GLY A 162 -26.32 61.20 -25.03
N SER A 163 -27.58 61.19 -24.57
CA SER A 163 -28.07 62.08 -23.52
C SER A 163 -28.41 61.38 -22.20
N THR A 164 -27.46 61.32 -21.25
CA THR A 164 -27.57 60.67 -19.91
C THR A 164 -28.60 61.27 -18.93
N THR A 165 -29.51 62.12 -19.40
CA THR A 165 -30.53 62.80 -18.58
C THR A 165 -31.95 62.43 -18.97
N ASN A 166 -32.14 61.63 -20.02
CA ASN A 166 -33.44 61.35 -20.61
C ASN A 166 -33.85 59.87 -20.51
N GLU A 167 -33.09 59.03 -19.81
CA GLU A 167 -33.33 57.57 -19.75
C GLU A 167 -34.54 57.21 -18.87
N ILE A 168 -34.97 58.12 -17.99
CA ILE A 168 -36.19 57.99 -17.18
C ILE A 168 -37.04 59.24 -17.41
N GLN A 169 -37.72 59.26 -18.54
CA GLN A 169 -38.71 60.27 -18.89
C GLN A 169 -40.07 59.90 -18.27
N ASP A 170 -40.75 60.86 -17.67
CA ASP A 170 -42.14 60.73 -17.22
C ASP A 170 -43.01 61.80 -17.89
N LEU A 171 -44.30 61.55 -17.94
CA LEU A 171 -45.28 62.50 -18.46
C LEU A 171 -45.70 63.46 -17.34
N ASN A 172 -45.45 64.75 -17.53
CA ASN A 172 -45.84 65.79 -16.57
C ASN A 172 -46.95 66.66 -17.16
N LEU A 173 -48.09 66.72 -16.48
CA LEU A 173 -49.24 67.55 -16.85
C LEU A 173 -49.34 68.75 -15.90
N SER A 174 -49.29 69.97 -16.46
CA SER A 174 -49.53 71.21 -15.72
C SER A 174 -50.64 72.02 -16.40
N GLY A 175 -51.79 72.14 -15.75
CA GLY A 175 -52.99 72.68 -16.40
C GLY A 175 -53.42 71.79 -17.56
N ASN A 176 -53.37 72.31 -18.79
CA ASN A 176 -53.68 71.60 -20.03
C ASN A 176 -52.43 71.17 -20.81
N ASP A 177 -51.24 71.51 -20.33
CA ASP A 177 -49.99 71.27 -21.05
C ASP A 177 -49.33 69.96 -20.58
N LEU A 178 -49.31 68.97 -21.46
CA LEU A 178 -48.60 67.71 -21.28
C LEU A 178 -47.17 67.84 -21.81
N THR A 179 -46.20 67.59 -20.95
CA THR A 179 -44.75 67.66 -21.23
C THR A 179 -44.07 66.33 -20.90
N ILE A 180 -42.89 66.10 -21.48
CA ILE A 180 -42.03 64.96 -21.13
C ILE A 180 -40.88 65.48 -20.27
N THR A 181 -40.70 64.94 -19.06
CA THR A 181 -39.61 65.35 -18.17
C THR A 181 -38.24 64.92 -18.73
N GLY A 182 -37.18 65.68 -18.43
CA GLY A 182 -35.81 65.31 -18.84
C GLY A 182 -35.50 65.46 -20.34
N ASN A 183 -36.46 65.90 -21.16
CA ASN A 183 -36.26 66.13 -22.60
C ASN A 183 -36.58 67.59 -22.99
N GLY A 184 -35.55 68.44 -23.02
CA GLY A 184 -35.70 69.86 -23.39
C GLY A 184 -36.05 70.14 -24.86
N ALA A 185 -35.98 69.11 -25.73
CA ALA A 185 -36.38 69.20 -27.13
C ALA A 185 -37.82 68.72 -27.37
N ALA A 186 -38.47 68.09 -26.38
CA ALA A 186 -39.85 67.66 -26.49
C ALA A 186 -40.79 68.87 -26.61
N THR A 187 -41.69 68.82 -27.58
CA THR A 187 -42.72 69.84 -27.75
C THR A 187 -43.85 69.63 -26.74
N THR A 188 -44.30 70.69 -26.08
CA THR A 188 -45.50 70.66 -25.22
C THR A 188 -46.73 70.31 -26.03
N ILE A 189 -47.56 69.40 -25.51
CA ILE A 189 -48.86 69.04 -26.09
C ILE A 189 -49.96 69.76 -25.30
N ASP A 190 -50.65 70.69 -25.94
CA ASP A 190 -51.81 71.38 -25.36
C ASP A 190 -53.07 70.50 -25.49
N LEU A 191 -53.70 70.20 -24.36
CA LEU A 191 -54.91 69.38 -24.24
C LEU A 191 -56.19 70.20 -24.03
N SER A 192 -56.16 71.50 -24.27
CA SER A 192 -57.34 72.38 -24.21
C SER A 192 -58.23 72.23 -25.46
N ALA A 193 -58.91 71.09 -25.57
CA ALA A 193 -59.99 70.86 -26.52
C ALA A 193 -61.35 71.33 -25.97
#